data_AF-B4VWI2-F1
#
_entry.id   AF-B4VWI2-F1
#
_cell.length_a   1.000
_cell.length_b   1.000
_cell.length_c   1.000
_cell.angle_alpha   90.00
_cell.angle_beta   90.00
_cell.angle_gamma   90.00
#
_symmetry.space_group_name_H-M   'P 1'
#
loop_
_entity.id
_entity.type
_entity.pdbx_description
1 polymer ?
#
loop_
_entity_poly.entity_id
_entity_poly.type
_entity_poly.pdbx_seq_one_letter_code
_entity_poly.pdbx_strand_id
1 'polypeptide(L)'
;MSDFSPTPERSGLEPELGGVFRDAPERSGLEPELGGELRQKGVYVDEITCIGCKHCAHTAHNTFYIEPDHGRARAFRQDGDPEDLIQEAIDTCPVNCINWVDYTELKQLEDERQFQVIPVAGFPIESAVVATKMRRKKALKQYKSKTRPKQ
;
A
#
# COMPACT_ATOMS: atom_id res chain seq x y z
N MET A 1 27.24 12.34 34.25
CA MET A 1 28.45 11.95 33.49
C MET A 1 28.62 10.47 33.74
N SER A 2 28.25 9.63 32.77
CA SER A 2 28.49 8.18 32.81
C SER A 2 28.80 7.73 31.37
N ASP A 3 30.08 7.45 31.20
CA ASP A 3 30.89 6.88 30.12
C ASP A 3 30.32 6.51 28.74
N PHE A 4 31.06 7.00 27.74
CA PHE A 4 30.96 6.72 26.32
C PHE A 4 32.05 5.72 25.94
N SER A 5 31.68 4.51 25.53
CA SER A 5 32.60 3.54 24.93
C SER A 5 32.15 3.25 23.49
N PRO A 6 33.00 3.46 22.46
CA PRO A 6 32.63 3.20 21.08
C PRO A 6 32.91 1.73 20.75
N THR A 7 31.87 0.95 20.46
CA THR A 7 32.05 -0.36 19.81
C THR A 7 32.14 -0.15 18.29
N PRO A 8 33.26 -0.54 17.65
CA PRO A 8 33.38 -0.50 16.21
C PRO A 8 32.61 -1.70 15.62
N GLU A 9 32.00 -1.49 14.46
CA GLU A 9 31.22 -2.47 13.67
C GLU A 9 29.74 -2.64 14.09
N ARG A 10 28.98 -1.54 14.02
CA ARG A 10 27.51 -1.58 13.97
C ARG A 10 27.03 -1.23 12.56
N SER A 11 26.13 -2.05 12.02
CA SER A 11 25.65 -2.01 10.62
C SER A 11 24.80 -0.79 10.26
N GLY A 12 24.54 0.12 11.21
CA GLY A 12 23.66 1.28 11.02
C GLY A 12 22.16 0.93 10.91
N LEU A 13 21.80 -0.33 11.19
CA LEU A 13 20.45 -0.87 11.08
C LEU A 13 19.86 -1.33 12.43
N GLU A 14 20.48 -0.95 13.54
CA GLU A 14 19.95 -1.19 14.90
C GLU A 14 19.12 0.02 15.36
N PRO A 15 17.84 -0.14 15.73
CA PRO A 15 17.12 0.89 16.46
C PRO A 15 17.44 0.71 17.94
N GLU A 16 18.53 1.32 18.38
CA GLU A 16 18.74 1.69 19.77
C GLU A 16 17.50 2.44 20.25
N LEU A 17 16.91 2.01 21.36
CA LEU A 17 15.77 2.64 22.04
C LEU A 17 16.12 4.06 22.57
N GLY A 18 16.43 5.00 21.67
CA GLY A 18 16.99 6.32 22.00
C GLY A 18 17.12 7.34 20.87
N GLY A 19 16.44 7.19 19.72
CA GLY A 19 16.45 8.19 18.64
C GLY A 19 15.62 9.45 18.92
N VAL A 20 15.97 10.54 18.21
CA VAL A 20 15.42 11.92 18.25
C VAL A 20 13.88 12.01 18.10
N PHE A 21 13.22 10.92 17.71
CA PHE A 21 11.79 10.86 17.44
C PHE A 21 10.92 10.55 18.67
N ARG A 22 11.49 10.33 19.86
CA ARG A 22 10.71 10.11 21.10
C ARG A 22 9.82 11.30 21.49
N ASP A 23 10.24 12.52 21.16
CA ASP A 23 9.59 13.78 21.59
C ASP A 23 8.58 14.34 20.58
N ALA A 24 8.31 13.63 19.47
CA ALA A 24 7.25 14.03 18.55
C ALA A 24 5.87 13.74 19.17
N PRO A 25 5.01 14.76 19.36
CA PRO A 25 3.77 14.62 20.14
C PRO A 25 2.65 13.86 19.41
N GLU A 26 2.76 13.60 18.11
CA GLU A 26 1.72 12.92 17.33
C GLU A 26 2.25 11.65 16.65
N ARG A 27 2.29 10.55 17.40
CA ARG A 27 2.52 9.21 16.84
C ARG A 27 1.30 8.79 16.03
N SER A 28 1.44 8.75 14.71
CA SER A 28 0.35 8.41 13.79
C SER A 28 -0.07 6.93 13.85
N GLY A 29 0.74 6.05 14.46
CA GLY A 29 0.52 4.61 14.48
C GLY A 29 0.81 3.91 13.15
N LEU A 30 1.31 4.64 12.15
CA LEU A 30 1.76 4.13 10.85
C LEU A 30 3.29 4.09 10.74
N GLU A 31 3.99 4.14 11.86
CA GLU A 31 5.45 4.17 11.91
C GLU A 31 6.01 2.74 11.73
N PRO A 32 6.85 2.49 10.71
CA PRO A 32 7.49 1.19 10.49
C PRO A 32 8.27 0.68 11.73
N GLU A 33 8.72 1.61 12.56
CA GLU A 33 9.58 1.45 13.75
C GLU A 33 9.02 0.54 14.86
N LEU A 34 7.72 0.24 14.87
CA LEU A 34 7.12 -0.65 15.88
C LEU A 34 7.17 -2.14 15.49
N GLY A 35 7.90 -2.48 14.42
CA GLY A 35 8.76 -3.66 14.35
C GLY A 35 8.11 -5.05 14.41
N GLY A 36 7.48 -5.46 13.32
CA GLY A 36 7.49 -6.87 12.89
C GLY A 36 8.21 -6.95 11.54
N GLU A 37 8.78 -8.11 11.18
CA GLU A 37 9.46 -8.30 9.88
C GLU A 37 8.54 -7.92 8.69
N LEU A 38 7.23 -8.16 8.85
CA LEU A 38 6.18 -7.79 7.91
C LEU A 38 5.91 -6.28 7.79
N ARG A 39 6.35 -5.43 8.73
CA ARG A 39 6.11 -3.97 8.64
C ARG A 39 7.01 -3.26 7.64
N GLN A 40 8.08 -3.90 7.18
CA GLN A 40 8.93 -3.34 6.14
C GLN A 40 8.30 -3.48 4.75
N LYS A 41 7.43 -4.49 4.56
CA LYS A 41 6.87 -4.83 3.25
C LYS A 41 5.35 -4.93 3.34
N GLY A 42 4.65 -4.15 2.55
CA GLY A 42 3.22 -4.30 2.34
C GLY A 42 2.93 -5.11 1.08
N VAL A 43 1.77 -5.74 1.05
CA VAL A 43 1.17 -6.28 -0.16
C VAL A 43 0.28 -5.21 -0.80
N TYR A 44 0.45 -5.03 -2.11
CA TYR A 44 -0.35 -4.13 -2.92
C TYR A 44 -0.98 -4.90 -4.09
N VAL A 45 -2.22 -4.54 -4.42
CA VAL A 45 -2.95 -5.12 -5.56
C VAL A 45 -3.19 -4.05 -6.61
N ASP A 46 -2.71 -4.28 -7.82
CA ASP A 46 -3.01 -3.42 -8.96
C ASP A 46 -4.41 -3.72 -9.50
N GLU A 47 -5.37 -2.85 -9.15
CA GLU A 47 -6.77 -2.94 -9.58
C GLU A 47 -6.98 -2.77 -11.09
N ILE A 48 -6.05 -2.13 -11.79
CA ILE A 48 -6.15 -1.94 -13.24
C ILE A 48 -5.90 -3.27 -13.95
N THR A 49 -4.87 -3.99 -13.51
CA THR A 49 -4.46 -5.27 -14.10
C THR A 49 -5.26 -6.45 -13.55
N CYS A 50 -5.76 -6.35 -12.31
CA CYS A 50 -6.55 -7.39 -11.69
C CYS A 50 -7.80 -7.74 -12.52
N ILE A 51 -7.98 -9.01 -12.87
CA ILE A 51 -9.16 -9.47 -13.63
C ILE A 51 -10.34 -9.92 -12.75
N GLY A 52 -10.17 -9.95 -11.42
CA GLY A 52 -11.23 -10.37 -10.49
C GLY A 52 -11.47 -11.88 -10.45
N CYS A 53 -10.42 -12.71 -10.63
CA CYS A 53 -10.53 -14.18 -10.60
C CYS A 53 -10.86 -14.76 -9.21
N LYS A 54 -10.77 -13.95 -8.15
CA LYS A 54 -11.08 -14.27 -6.75
C LYS A 54 -10.18 -15.31 -6.06
N HIS A 55 -9.18 -15.85 -6.75
CA HIS A 55 -8.30 -16.87 -6.18
C HIS A 55 -7.58 -16.36 -4.91
N CYS A 56 -7.00 -15.16 -4.94
CA CYS A 56 -6.34 -14.56 -3.78
C CYS A 56 -7.26 -14.40 -2.55
N ALA A 57 -8.54 -14.08 -2.76
CA ALA A 57 -9.53 -13.96 -1.69
C ALA A 57 -9.95 -15.33 -1.12
N HIS A 58 -9.72 -16.43 -1.86
CA HIS A 58 -9.94 -17.79 -1.35
C HIS A 58 -8.71 -18.33 -0.62
N THR A 59 -7.50 -18.07 -1.12
CA THR A 59 -6.25 -18.55 -0.53
C THR A 59 -5.89 -17.79 0.76
N ALA A 60 -5.98 -16.45 0.74
CA ALA A 60 -5.62 -15.58 1.86
C ALA A 60 -6.78 -14.61 2.17
N HIS A 61 -7.84 -15.16 2.75
CA HIS A 61 -9.13 -14.48 2.97
C HIS A 61 -9.10 -13.41 4.08
N ASN A 62 -8.08 -13.40 4.94
CA ASN A 62 -7.91 -12.37 5.97
C ASN A 62 -7.06 -11.19 5.51
N THR A 63 -6.43 -11.32 4.34
CA THR A 63 -5.54 -10.34 3.71
C THR A 63 -6.22 -9.66 2.53
N PHE A 64 -6.85 -10.45 1.66
CA PHE A 64 -7.47 -9.98 0.42
C PHE A 64 -8.99 -10.05 0.47
N TYR A 65 -9.64 -9.11 -0.22
CA TYR A 65 -11.07 -9.12 -0.47
C TYR A 65 -11.39 -8.68 -1.90
N ILE A 66 -12.59 -8.97 -2.37
CA ILE A 66 -13.09 -8.52 -3.67
C ILE A 66 -13.99 -7.31 -3.47
N GLU A 67 -13.62 -6.24 -4.14
CA GLU A 67 -14.35 -4.99 -4.15
C GLU A 67 -15.66 -5.13 -4.96
N PRO A 68 -16.81 -4.71 -4.42
CA PRO A 68 -18.11 -4.93 -5.06
C PRO A 68 -18.37 -4.08 -6.32
N ASP A 69 -17.83 -2.85 -6.42
CA ASP A 69 -18.14 -1.92 -7.51
C ASP A 69 -17.54 -2.38 -8.85
N HIS A 70 -16.29 -2.86 -8.84
CA HIS A 70 -15.54 -3.22 -10.05
C HIS A 70 -15.13 -4.70 -10.09
N GLY A 71 -15.40 -5.46 -9.03
CA GLY A 71 -15.02 -6.88 -8.94
C GLY A 71 -13.50 -7.10 -8.86
N ARG A 72 -12.72 -6.10 -8.45
CA ARG A 72 -11.26 -6.17 -8.37
C ARG A 72 -10.82 -6.62 -6.97
N ALA A 73 -9.68 -7.30 -6.90
CA ALA A 73 -9.10 -7.67 -5.61
C ALA A 73 -8.44 -6.46 -4.94
N ARG A 74 -8.44 -6.45 -3.61
CA ARG A 74 -7.80 -5.43 -2.76
C ARG A 74 -7.21 -6.09 -1.53
N ALA A 75 -6.10 -5.55 -1.04
CA ALA A 75 -5.55 -5.89 0.27
C ALA A 75 -6.16 -4.97 1.34
N PHE A 76 -6.75 -5.55 2.40
CA PHE A 76 -7.32 -4.78 3.50
C PHE A 76 -6.55 -4.91 4.81
N ARG A 77 -5.82 -6.01 4.99
CA ARG A 77 -4.89 -6.20 6.10
C ARG A 77 -3.60 -6.81 5.57
N GLN A 78 -2.48 -6.23 5.98
CA GLN A 78 -1.15 -6.70 5.58
C GLN A 78 -0.72 -7.93 6.38
N ASP A 79 -1.08 -7.98 7.67
CA ASP A 79 -0.76 -9.08 8.59
C ASP A 79 -1.98 -10.01 8.82
N GLY A 80 -2.82 -10.16 7.80
CA GLY A 80 -4.09 -10.90 7.92
C GLY A 80 -3.90 -12.41 7.98
N ASP A 81 -3.00 -12.93 7.15
CA ASP A 81 -2.67 -14.34 6.97
C ASP A 81 -1.15 -14.55 7.10
N PRO A 82 -0.68 -15.78 7.33
CA PRO A 82 0.76 -16.09 7.28
C PRO A 82 1.37 -15.76 5.92
N GLU A 83 2.64 -15.35 5.91
CA GLU A 83 3.37 -14.94 4.71
C GLU A 83 3.36 -16.02 3.62
N ASP A 84 3.45 -17.30 3.99
CA ASP A 84 3.38 -18.41 3.04
C ASP A 84 2.09 -18.43 2.21
N LEU A 85 0.93 -18.12 2.83
CA LEU A 85 -0.35 -18.05 2.12
C LEU A 85 -0.46 -16.79 1.26
N ILE A 86 0.10 -15.68 1.73
CA ILE A 86 0.15 -14.44 0.95
C ILE A 86 1.04 -14.64 -0.28
N GLN A 87 2.19 -15.30 -0.12
CA GLN A 87 3.11 -15.64 -1.18
C GLN A 87 2.46 -16.63 -2.17
N GLU A 88 1.74 -17.64 -1.68
CA GLU A 88 0.95 -18.53 -2.53
C GLU A 88 -0.07 -17.75 -3.36
N ALA A 89 -0.82 -16.82 -2.74
CA ALA A 89 -1.79 -15.99 -3.44
C ALA A 89 -1.15 -15.08 -4.50
N ILE A 90 0.08 -14.62 -4.27
CA ILE A 90 0.87 -13.85 -5.25
C ILE A 90 1.26 -14.74 -6.43
N ASP A 91 1.87 -15.89 -6.17
CA ASP A 91 2.44 -16.78 -7.19
C ASP A 91 1.37 -17.47 -8.05
N THR A 92 0.17 -17.64 -7.51
CA THR A 92 -0.98 -18.24 -8.19
C THR A 92 -1.82 -17.24 -8.99
N CYS A 93 -1.49 -15.95 -8.93
CA CYS A 93 -2.27 -14.92 -9.61
C CYS A 93 -2.09 -15.03 -11.15
N PRO A 94 -3.15 -15.28 -11.92
CA PRO A 94 -3.03 -15.54 -13.36
C PRO A 94 -2.54 -14.34 -14.19
N VAL A 95 -2.56 -13.14 -13.61
CA VAL A 95 -2.15 -11.88 -14.24
C VAL A 95 -1.08 -11.15 -13.44
N ASN A 96 -0.51 -11.79 -12.41
CA ASN A 96 0.53 -11.21 -11.54
C ASN A 96 0.21 -9.80 -11.03
N CYS A 97 -1.04 -9.56 -10.62
CA CYS A 97 -1.48 -8.22 -10.19
C CYS A 97 -1.20 -7.91 -8.71
N ILE A 98 -0.55 -8.80 -7.98
CA ILE A 98 -0.27 -8.65 -6.53
C ILE A 98 1.24 -8.56 -6.36
N ASN A 99 1.72 -7.55 -5.64
CA ASN A 99 3.15 -7.29 -5.46
C ASN A 99 3.48 -6.97 -4.01
N TRP A 100 4.65 -7.43 -3.55
CA TRP A 100 5.29 -6.89 -2.35
C TRP A 100 5.89 -5.52 -2.66
N VAL A 101 5.61 -4.55 -1.81
CA VAL A 101 6.08 -3.15 -1.91
C VAL A 101 6.61 -2.69 -0.57
N ASP A 102 7.46 -1.67 -0.54
CA ASP A 102 7.87 -1.05 0.71
C ASP A 102 6.65 -0.38 1.38
N TYR A 103 6.55 -0.46 2.71
CA TYR A 103 5.46 0.17 3.45
C TYR A 103 5.34 1.69 3.19
N THR A 104 6.46 2.37 2.97
CA THR A 104 6.50 3.80 2.63
C THR A 104 5.91 4.09 1.24
N GLU A 105 6.11 3.17 0.30
CA GLU A 105 5.59 3.24 -1.07
C GLU A 105 4.10 2.85 -1.12
N LEU A 106 3.69 1.87 -0.31
CA LEU A 106 2.31 1.40 -0.21
C LEU A 106 1.32 2.57 0.01
N LYS A 107 1.65 3.49 0.91
CA LYS A 107 0.81 4.66 1.19
C LYS A 107 0.63 5.55 -0.05
N GLN A 108 1.69 5.72 -0.83
CA GLN A 108 1.66 6.53 -2.05
C GLN A 108 0.83 5.83 -3.13
N LEU A 109 1.02 4.52 -3.31
CA LEU A 109 0.25 3.70 -4.25
C LEU A 109 -1.25 3.72 -3.92
N GLU A 110 -1.60 3.61 -2.64
CA GLU A 110 -3.00 3.70 -2.18
C GLU A 110 -3.62 5.09 -2.41
N ASP A 111 -2.84 6.17 -2.23
CA ASP A 111 -3.28 7.52 -2.55
C ASP A 111 -3.45 7.73 -4.06
N GLU A 112 -2.55 7.17 -4.87
CA GLU A 112 -2.61 7.26 -6.34
C GLU A 112 -3.76 6.45 -6.93
N ARG A 113 -4.03 5.26 -6.37
CA ARG A 113 -5.15 4.39 -6.72
C ARG A 113 -6.49 5.13 -6.66
N GLN A 114 -6.72 5.99 -5.66
CA GLN A 114 -7.95 6.81 -5.60
C GLN A 114 -8.20 7.60 -6.88
N PHE A 115 -7.14 7.90 -7.64
CA PHE A 115 -7.21 8.64 -8.89
C PHE A 115 -7.21 7.77 -10.14
N GLN A 116 -6.93 6.47 -10.04
CA GLN A 116 -6.96 5.54 -11.16
C GLN A 116 -8.39 5.35 -11.70
N VAL A 117 -8.49 5.03 -12.98
CA VAL A 117 -9.78 4.79 -13.66
C VAL A 117 -9.86 3.31 -13.97
N ILE A 118 -10.68 2.59 -13.22
CA ILE A 118 -10.84 1.15 -13.39
C ILE A 118 -11.88 0.91 -14.50
N PRO A 119 -11.52 0.19 -15.57
CA PRO A 119 -12.48 -0.18 -16.61
C PRO A 119 -13.42 -1.27 -16.08
N VAL A 120 -14.71 -1.14 -16.43
CA VAL A 120 -15.71 -2.17 -16.14
C VAL A 120 -15.38 -3.39 -17.00
N ALA A 121 -15.32 -4.57 -16.38
CA ALA A 121 -15.05 -5.81 -17.09
C ALA A 121 -16.08 -6.05 -18.20
N GLY A 122 -15.62 -6.45 -19.38
CA GLY A 122 -16.48 -6.73 -20.54
C GLY A 122 -16.85 -5.51 -21.40
N PHE A 123 -16.45 -4.29 -21.01
CA PHE A 123 -16.63 -3.10 -21.83
C PHE A 123 -15.31 -2.66 -22.49
N PRO A 124 -15.35 -2.13 -23.73
CA PRO A 124 -14.15 -1.60 -24.37
C PRO A 124 -13.60 -0.42 -23.56
N ILE A 125 -12.27 -0.35 -23.46
CA ILE A 125 -11.59 0.78 -22.81
C ILE A 125 -11.67 1.97 -23.76
N GLU A 126 -12.66 2.84 -23.57
CA GLU A 126 -12.74 4.09 -24.31
C GLU A 126 -11.68 5.08 -23.79
N SER A 127 -10.61 5.24 -24.56
CA SER A 127 -9.52 6.19 -24.28
C SER A 127 -10.04 7.61 -24.03
N ALA A 128 -11.12 8.01 -24.70
CA ALA A 128 -11.82 9.28 -24.49
C ALA A 128 -12.45 9.41 -23.09
N VAL A 129 -13.07 8.33 -22.59
CA VAL A 129 -13.67 8.29 -21.24
C VAL A 129 -12.59 8.31 -20.17
N VAL A 130 -11.51 7.54 -20.37
CA VAL A 130 -10.34 7.54 -19.48
C VAL A 130 -9.73 8.94 -19.42
N ALA A 131 -9.46 9.57 -20.56
CA ALA A 131 -8.90 10.92 -20.64
C ALA A 131 -9.80 11.97 -19.95
N THR A 132 -11.12 11.87 -20.13
CA THR A 132 -12.09 12.79 -19.51
C THR A 132 -12.14 12.62 -17.98
N LYS A 133 -12.19 11.37 -17.49
CA LYS A 133 -12.13 11.08 -16.04
C LYS A 133 -10.79 11.53 -15.42
N MET A 134 -9.67 11.30 -16.11
CA MET A 134 -8.33 11.77 -15.71
C MET A 134 -8.27 13.30 -15.59
N ARG A 135 -8.78 14.04 -16.59
CA ARG A 135 -8.86 15.51 -16.55
C ARG A 135 -9.69 16.00 -15.36
N ARG A 136 -10.87 15.41 -15.13
CA ARG A 136 -11.76 15.76 -14.02
C ARG A 136 -11.12 15.48 -12.66
N LYS A 137 -10.43 14.35 -12.50
CA LYS A 137 -9.69 14.00 -11.28
C LYS A 137 -8.48 14.91 -11.03
N LYS A 138 -7.72 15.28 -12.08
CA LYS A 138 -6.60 16.23 -11.97
C LYS A 138 -7.08 17.61 -11.51
N ALA A 139 -8.21 18.08 -12.03
CA ALA A 139 -8.85 19.32 -11.57
C ALA A 139 -9.27 19.25 -10.09
N LEU A 140 -9.84 18.12 -9.65
CA LEU A 140 -10.19 17.89 -8.24
C LEU A 140 -8.95 17.86 -7.31
N LYS A 141 -7.84 17.23 -7.73
CA LYS A 141 -6.58 17.23 -6.98
C LYS A 141 -6.01 18.64 -6.84
N GLN A 142 -6.02 19.42 -7.93
CA GLN A 142 -5.57 20.81 -7.92
C GLN A 142 -6.49 21.72 -7.08
N TYR A 143 -7.79 21.46 -7.06
CA TYR A 143 -8.73 22.15 -6.18
C TYR A 143 -8.43 21.84 -4.71
N LYS A 144 -8.33 20.55 -4.34
CA LYS A 144 -8.00 20.13 -2.96
C LYS A 144 -6.64 20.65 -2.47
N SER A 145 -5.64 20.74 -3.34
CA SER A 145 -4.34 21.31 -2.97
C SER A 145 -4.41 22.82 -2.74
N LYS A 146 -5.30 23.53 -3.44
CA LYS A 146 -5.52 24.97 -3.26
C LYS A 146 -6.40 25.31 -2.05
N THR A 147 -7.28 24.39 -1.63
CA THR A 147 -8.24 24.60 -0.54
C THR A 147 -7.81 23.97 0.79
N ARG A 148 -6.70 23.23 0.85
CA ARG A 148 -6.11 22.81 2.13
C ARG A 148 -5.64 24.05 2.91
N PRO A 149 -6.12 24.27 4.14
CA PRO A 149 -5.62 25.36 4.98
C PRO A 149 -4.12 25.12 5.24
N LYS A 150 -3.33 26.18 5.10
CA LYS A 150 -1.93 26.19 5.57
C LYS A 150 -1.99 26.12 7.10
N GLN A 151 -1.70 24.95 7.66
CA GLN A 151 -1.21 24.87 9.03
C GLN A 151 0.22 25.38 9.07
#